data_AF-A0AAV8G5E8-F1
#
_entry.id   AF-A0AAV8G5E8-F1
#
_cell.length_a   1.000
_cell.length_b   1.000
_cell.length_c   1.000
_cell.angle_alpha   90.00
_cell.angle_beta   90.00
_cell.angle_gamma   90.00
#
_symmetry.space_group_name_H-M   'P 1'
#
loop_
_entity.id
_entity.type
_entity.pdbx_description
1 polymer ?
#
loop_
_entity_poly.entity_id
_entity_poly.type
_entity_poly.pdbx_seq_one_letter_code
_entity_poly.pdbx_strand_id
1 'polypeptide(L)'
;MKNNVNNAVKKFASSNNFTIVLFHYDGNVNGWDEFDWSKDVIHITARKQTKWWFAKRFLHPDIVAPYEYIFIWDEDLGVDNFDAEEYIKIVRKHGLEISQPAVDGQGFQWRMTERKRDQEIHKQVQERENWCTSPQLPPCAGFVEIMAPVFTRNAWRCAWHMIQNDLVHGWGLDFNVRRCVEPGHEKMGVVDAQWIKHHAIPTLLNQGQQNENTSSTAIRTRCRLEWKMFDERVAEAEKAYYQLMGIPYPSSNSTNTTN
;
A
#
# COMPACT_ATOMS: atom_id res chain seq x y z
N MET A 1 -20.24 -0.55 2.23
CA MET A 1 -18.96 -0.94 2.83
C MET A 1 -18.92 -2.43 3.16
N LYS A 2 -19.74 -2.95 4.09
CA LYS A 2 -19.72 -4.38 4.45
C LYS A 2 -19.83 -5.34 3.26
N ASN A 3 -20.67 -5.03 2.27
CA ASN A 3 -20.78 -5.86 1.05
C ASN A 3 -19.46 -5.93 0.25
N ASN A 4 -18.68 -4.84 0.17
CA ASN A 4 -17.39 -4.84 -0.53
C ASN A 4 -16.40 -5.74 0.20
N VAL A 5 -16.29 -5.57 1.53
CA VAL A 5 -15.45 -6.43 2.37
C VAL A 5 -15.89 -7.88 2.30
N ASN A 6 -17.19 -8.17 2.35
CA ASN A 6 -17.74 -9.51 2.18
C ASN A 6 -17.34 -10.13 0.83
N ASN A 7 -17.38 -9.37 -0.26
CA ASN A 7 -16.92 -9.85 -1.57
C ASN A 7 -15.41 -10.13 -1.58
N ALA A 8 -14.61 -9.25 -0.97
CA ALA A 8 -13.16 -9.47 -0.80
C ALA A 8 -12.88 -10.73 0.02
N VAL A 9 -13.48 -10.86 1.21
CA VAL A 9 -13.28 -12.03 2.08
C VAL A 9 -13.65 -13.32 1.36
N LYS A 10 -14.79 -13.37 0.66
CA LYS A 10 -15.21 -14.55 -0.12
C LYS A 10 -14.22 -14.91 -1.22
N LYS A 11 -13.58 -13.94 -1.87
CA LYS A 11 -12.56 -14.18 -2.92
C LYS A 11 -11.27 -14.79 -2.37
N PHE A 12 -10.87 -14.43 -1.15
CA PHE A 12 -9.68 -15.03 -0.52
C PHE A 12 -10.03 -16.38 0.15
N ALA A 13 -11.18 -16.44 0.82
CA ALA A 13 -11.67 -17.63 1.53
C ALA A 13 -12.13 -18.76 0.59
N SER A 14 -12.27 -18.52 -0.72
CA SER A 14 -12.52 -19.59 -1.69
C SER A 14 -11.34 -20.56 -1.83
N SER A 15 -10.18 -20.22 -1.28
CA SER A 15 -9.04 -21.13 -1.12
C SER A 15 -8.64 -21.22 0.36
N ASN A 16 -8.13 -22.37 0.77
CA ASN A 16 -7.60 -22.57 2.13
C ASN A 16 -6.15 -22.07 2.29
N ASN A 17 -5.67 -21.25 1.36
CA ASN A 17 -4.29 -20.78 1.29
C ASN A 17 -4.08 -19.39 1.91
N PHE A 18 -5.16 -18.74 2.38
CA PHE A 18 -5.09 -17.39 2.95
C PHE A 18 -5.65 -17.35 4.37
N THR A 19 -4.93 -16.62 5.23
CA THR A 19 -5.46 -16.15 6.51
C THR A 19 -5.91 -14.71 6.34
N ILE A 20 -7.13 -14.41 6.79
CA ILE A 20 -7.74 -13.09 6.65
C ILE A 20 -7.74 -12.39 8.01
N VAL A 21 -7.27 -11.15 8.04
CA VAL A 21 -7.28 -10.29 9.22
C VAL A 21 -8.09 -9.04 8.89
N LEU A 22 -9.11 -8.74 9.68
CA LEU A 22 -9.93 -7.54 9.54
C LEU A 22 -9.55 -6.52 10.62
N PHE A 23 -9.17 -5.32 10.18
CA PHE A 23 -8.92 -4.17 11.05
C PHE A 23 -10.21 -3.35 11.21
N HIS A 24 -10.74 -3.30 12.44
CA HIS A 24 -11.98 -2.59 12.76
C HIS A 24 -11.67 -1.24 13.38
N TYR A 25 -11.84 -0.19 12.58
CA TYR A 25 -11.59 1.20 12.98
C TYR A 25 -12.69 1.79 13.88
N ASP A 26 -13.90 1.23 13.82
CA ASP A 26 -15.11 1.72 14.50
C ASP A 26 -15.36 1.05 15.87
N GLY A 27 -14.65 -0.03 16.19
CA GLY A 27 -14.90 -0.80 17.40
C GLY A 27 -16.03 -1.82 17.30
N ASN A 28 -16.65 -2.00 16.13
CA ASN A 28 -17.86 -2.82 15.97
C ASN A 28 -17.57 -4.17 15.33
N VAL A 29 -16.98 -5.08 16.12
CA VAL A 29 -16.67 -6.45 15.67
C VAL A 29 -17.94 -7.27 15.44
N ASN A 30 -18.88 -7.25 16.39
CA ASN A 30 -20.11 -8.06 16.32
C ASN A 30 -21.04 -7.67 15.17
N GLY A 31 -20.83 -6.48 14.57
CA GLY A 31 -21.53 -6.10 13.35
C GLY A 31 -21.30 -7.08 12.19
N TRP A 32 -20.23 -7.88 12.21
CA TRP A 32 -19.88 -8.82 11.15
C TRP A 32 -20.46 -10.21 11.34
N ASP A 33 -21.10 -10.50 12.48
CA ASP A 33 -21.72 -11.80 12.80
C ASP A 33 -22.86 -12.18 11.83
N GLU A 34 -23.32 -11.24 11.00
CA GLU A 34 -24.25 -11.51 9.89
C GLU A 34 -23.65 -12.35 8.76
N PHE A 35 -22.32 -12.48 8.70
CA PHE A 35 -21.62 -13.29 7.72
C PHE A 35 -21.00 -14.53 8.39
N ASP A 36 -21.27 -15.71 7.84
CA ASP A 36 -20.78 -16.98 8.41
C ASP A 36 -19.25 -17.02 8.52
N TRP A 37 -18.53 -16.51 7.52
CA TRP A 37 -17.07 -16.44 7.50
C TRP A 37 -16.49 -15.58 8.63
N SER A 38 -17.29 -14.75 9.31
CA SER A 38 -16.80 -13.89 10.40
C SER A 38 -16.25 -14.70 11.57
N LYS A 39 -16.59 -15.98 11.68
CA LYS A 39 -16.03 -16.87 12.72
C LYS A 39 -14.67 -17.45 12.35
N ASP A 40 -14.32 -17.39 11.06
CA ASP A 40 -13.13 -18.03 10.48
C ASP A 40 -11.99 -17.03 10.22
N VAL A 41 -12.23 -15.73 10.43
CA VAL A 41 -11.22 -14.67 10.22
C VAL A 41 -10.77 -14.05 11.55
N ILE A 42 -9.60 -13.40 11.54
CA ILE A 42 -9.05 -12.74 12.72
C ILE A 42 -9.56 -11.30 12.77
N HIS A 43 -10.23 -10.94 13.86
CA HIS A 43 -10.70 -9.56 14.07
C HIS A 43 -9.76 -8.82 15.00
N ILE A 44 -9.27 -7.66 14.58
CA ILE A 44 -8.46 -6.76 15.42
C ILE A 44 -9.13 -5.40 15.45
N THR A 45 -9.40 -4.87 16.64
CA THR A 45 -10.10 -3.60 16.78
C THR A 45 -9.34 -2.60 17.64
N ALA A 46 -9.32 -1.35 17.18
CA ALA A 46 -8.84 -0.20 17.90
C ALA A 46 -9.51 1.05 17.32
N ARG A 47 -10.14 1.84 18.17
CA ARG A 47 -10.86 3.05 17.74
C ARG A 47 -9.89 4.16 17.35
N LYS A 48 -10.26 4.96 16.36
CA LYS A 48 -9.53 6.16 15.91
C LYS A 48 -8.09 5.86 15.46
N GLN A 49 -7.90 4.68 14.87
CA GLN A 49 -6.64 4.27 14.26
C GLN A 49 -6.85 4.06 12.75
N THR A 50 -5.76 3.82 12.04
CA THR A 50 -5.72 3.70 10.56
C THR A 50 -4.99 2.42 10.16
N LYS A 51 -5.11 2.01 8.90
CA LYS A 51 -4.56 0.75 8.36
C LYS A 51 -3.12 0.49 8.79
N TRP A 52 -2.24 1.48 8.59
CA TRP A 52 -0.81 1.33 8.85
C TRP A 52 -0.47 1.29 10.34
N TRP A 53 -1.30 1.87 11.21
CA TRP A 53 -1.16 1.72 12.66
C TRP A 53 -1.38 0.26 13.10
N PHE A 54 -2.39 -0.40 12.53
CA PHE A 54 -2.64 -1.83 12.79
C PHE A 54 -1.53 -2.69 12.20
N ALA A 55 -1.18 -2.47 10.93
CA ALA A 55 -0.14 -3.24 10.25
C ALA A 55 1.20 -3.18 11.03
N LYS A 56 1.58 -2.01 11.53
CA LYS A 56 2.78 -1.86 12.36
C LYS A 56 2.75 -2.68 13.64
N ARG A 57 1.58 -2.84 14.27
CA ARG A 57 1.44 -3.49 15.59
C ARG A 57 1.16 -4.99 15.53
N PHE A 58 0.42 -5.43 14.53
CA PHE A 58 -0.11 -6.79 14.49
C PHE A 58 0.47 -7.65 13.38
N LEU A 59 1.17 -7.04 12.41
CA LEU A 59 1.81 -7.76 11.31
C LEU A 59 3.34 -7.67 11.40
N HIS A 60 3.89 -7.86 12.61
CA HIS A 60 5.34 -7.95 12.81
C HIS A 60 5.95 -9.05 11.92
N PRO A 61 7.17 -8.87 11.35
CA PRO A 61 7.76 -9.84 10.44
C PRO A 61 7.83 -11.26 11.00
N ASP A 62 8.05 -11.41 12.30
CA ASP A 62 8.09 -12.71 12.96
C ASP A 62 6.70 -13.33 13.18
N ILE A 63 5.63 -12.52 13.24
CA ILE A 63 4.24 -13.00 13.32
C ILE A 63 3.79 -13.52 11.96
N VAL A 64 4.12 -12.79 10.88
CA VAL A 64 3.73 -13.15 9.51
C VAL A 64 4.77 -14.05 8.82
N ALA A 65 5.79 -14.51 9.54
CA ALA A 65 6.84 -15.37 9.02
C ALA A 65 6.35 -16.68 8.37
N PRO A 66 5.19 -17.26 8.70
CA PRO A 66 4.68 -18.42 7.96
C PRO A 66 4.18 -18.10 6.54
N TYR A 67 3.85 -16.85 6.22
CA TYR A 67 3.21 -16.46 4.95
C TYR A 67 4.24 -16.02 3.92
N GLU A 68 4.07 -16.43 2.66
CA GLU A 68 4.98 -16.01 1.56
C GLU A 68 4.66 -14.61 1.04
N TYR A 69 3.37 -14.24 1.07
CA TYR A 69 2.86 -12.96 0.60
C TYR A 69 1.99 -12.30 1.66
N ILE A 70 2.09 -10.98 1.76
CA ILE A 70 1.35 -10.15 2.71
C ILE A 70 0.56 -9.10 1.92
N PHE A 71 -0.76 -9.18 2.00
CA PHE A 71 -1.70 -8.25 1.36
C PHE A 71 -2.14 -7.20 2.39
N ILE A 72 -1.99 -5.90 2.10
CA ILE A 72 -2.38 -4.80 3.00
C ILE A 72 -3.39 -3.87 2.32
N TRP A 73 -4.63 -4.33 2.19
CA TRP A 73 -5.63 -3.69 1.33
C TRP A 73 -6.59 -2.77 2.07
N ASP A 74 -7.03 -1.71 1.40
CA ASP A 74 -8.16 -0.87 1.82
C ASP A 74 -9.49 -1.63 1.64
N GLU A 75 -10.50 -1.24 2.42
CA GLU A 75 -11.82 -1.86 2.46
C GLU A 75 -12.75 -1.46 1.29
N ASP A 76 -12.38 -0.43 0.52
CA ASP A 76 -13.19 0.14 -0.56
C ASP A 76 -12.80 -0.35 -1.96
N LEU A 77 -12.14 -1.51 -2.03
CA LEU A 77 -11.71 -2.16 -3.27
C LEU A 77 -12.74 -3.16 -3.78
N GLY A 78 -13.15 -3.03 -5.04
CA GLY A 78 -13.97 -3.99 -5.77
C GLY A 78 -13.11 -5.07 -6.43
N VAL A 79 -13.42 -6.34 -6.18
CA VAL A 79 -12.56 -7.49 -6.51
C VAL A 79 -13.17 -8.46 -7.53
N ASP A 80 -14.16 -8.02 -8.31
CA ASP A 80 -14.91 -8.90 -9.22
C ASP A 80 -13.99 -9.64 -10.21
N ASN A 81 -12.97 -8.94 -10.72
CA ASN A 81 -12.01 -9.43 -11.73
C ASN A 81 -10.66 -9.85 -11.13
N PHE A 82 -10.64 -10.10 -9.82
CA PHE A 82 -9.44 -10.50 -9.10
C PHE A 82 -9.59 -11.94 -8.61
N ASP A 83 -8.51 -12.70 -8.77
CA ASP A 83 -8.25 -14.00 -8.17
C ASP A 83 -6.86 -13.98 -7.52
N ALA A 84 -6.80 -14.27 -6.22
CA ALA A 84 -5.57 -14.14 -5.44
C ALA A 84 -4.50 -15.17 -5.84
N GLU A 85 -4.90 -16.38 -6.25
CA GLU A 85 -3.95 -17.42 -6.64
C GLU A 85 -3.38 -17.15 -8.03
N GLU A 86 -4.23 -16.76 -9.00
CA GLU A 86 -3.78 -16.33 -10.33
C GLU A 86 -2.89 -15.08 -10.23
N TYR A 87 -3.23 -14.13 -9.37
CA TYR A 87 -2.39 -12.98 -9.08
C TYR A 87 -1.00 -13.41 -8.59
N ILE A 88 -0.94 -14.28 -7.58
CA ILE A 88 0.35 -14.75 -7.05
C ILE A 88 1.15 -15.54 -8.11
N LYS A 89 0.49 -16.33 -8.97
CA LYS A 89 1.17 -17.02 -10.10
C LYS A 89 1.87 -16.02 -11.01
N ILE A 90 1.21 -14.91 -11.36
CA ILE A 90 1.78 -13.85 -12.20
C ILE A 90 2.92 -13.13 -11.47
N VAL A 91 2.73 -12.79 -10.19
CA VAL A 91 3.76 -12.15 -9.35
C VAL A 91 5.04 -13.00 -9.31
N ARG A 92 4.90 -14.32 -9.08
CA ARG A 92 6.03 -15.27 -9.11
C ARG A 92 6.67 -15.35 -10.49
N LYS A 93 5.87 -15.47 -11.56
CA LYS A 93 6.34 -15.54 -12.95
C LYS A 93 7.23 -14.34 -13.33
N HIS A 94 6.88 -13.14 -12.85
CA HIS A 94 7.61 -11.91 -13.18
C HIS A 94 8.63 -11.47 -12.13
N GLY A 95 8.84 -12.29 -11.09
CA GLY A 95 9.80 -12.01 -10.02
C GLY A 95 9.52 -10.72 -9.27
N LEU A 96 8.23 -10.36 -9.12
CA LEU A 96 7.81 -9.17 -8.39
C LEU A 96 7.88 -9.45 -6.88
N GLU A 97 8.49 -8.53 -6.14
CA GLU A 97 8.65 -8.60 -4.70
C GLU A 97 7.74 -7.62 -3.95
N ILE A 98 7.38 -6.51 -4.60
CA ILE A 98 6.31 -5.60 -4.15
C ILE A 98 5.42 -5.31 -5.35
N SER A 99 4.14 -5.57 -5.23
CA SER A 99 3.21 -5.45 -6.35
C SER A 99 1.84 -4.97 -5.90
N GLN A 100 0.99 -4.64 -6.86
CA GLN A 100 -0.44 -4.47 -6.64
C GLN A 100 -1.22 -4.98 -7.86
N PRO A 101 -2.51 -5.34 -7.71
CA PRO A 101 -3.39 -5.43 -8.86
C PRO A 101 -3.53 -4.06 -9.54
N ALA A 102 -3.77 -4.07 -10.85
CA ALA A 102 -4.12 -2.84 -11.55
C ALA A 102 -5.49 -2.30 -11.10
N VAL A 103 -5.67 -1.00 -11.21
CA VAL A 103 -6.94 -0.33 -10.91
C VAL A 103 -7.63 0.04 -12.23
N ASP A 104 -8.87 -0.42 -12.38
CA ASP A 104 -9.73 -0.10 -13.52
C ASP A 104 -10.75 0.97 -13.12
N GLY A 105 -10.93 1.98 -13.98
CA GLY A 105 -11.76 3.15 -13.67
C GLY A 105 -11.23 4.45 -14.24
N GLN A 106 -11.54 5.57 -13.57
CA GLN A 106 -11.07 6.91 -13.88
C GLN A 106 -10.67 7.63 -12.58
N GLY A 107 -9.91 8.73 -12.70
CA GLY A 107 -9.57 9.57 -11.55
C GLY A 107 -8.35 9.10 -10.75
N PHE A 108 -7.48 8.29 -11.36
CA PHE A 108 -6.26 7.81 -10.72
C PHE A 108 -5.33 8.96 -10.32
N GLN A 109 -4.79 8.90 -9.11
CA GLN A 109 -3.78 9.87 -8.69
C GLN A 109 -2.44 9.63 -9.37
N TRP A 110 -2.10 8.38 -9.68
CA TRP A 110 -0.84 7.97 -10.32
C TRP A 110 -1.14 7.06 -11.51
N ARG A 111 -0.63 7.37 -12.72
CA ARG A 111 -0.86 6.53 -13.92
C ARG A 111 -0.24 5.15 -13.79
N MET A 112 0.70 4.97 -12.87
CA MET A 112 1.30 3.69 -12.55
C MET A 112 0.29 2.68 -12.00
N THR A 113 -0.83 3.13 -11.40
CA THR A 113 -1.84 2.20 -10.88
C THR A 113 -2.91 1.84 -11.90
N GLU A 114 -2.98 2.55 -13.01
CA GLU A 114 -3.98 2.36 -14.06
C GLU A 114 -3.74 1.07 -14.85
N ARG A 115 -4.82 0.30 -15.04
CA ARG A 115 -4.80 -0.93 -15.84
C ARG A 115 -4.42 -0.70 -17.30
N LYS A 116 -3.43 -1.46 -17.78
CA LYS A 116 -3.05 -1.58 -19.19
C LYS A 116 -3.66 -2.86 -19.78
N ARG A 117 -4.60 -2.71 -20.71
CA ARG A 117 -5.45 -3.82 -21.18
C ARG A 117 -4.72 -4.88 -22.02
N ASP A 118 -3.60 -4.50 -22.64
CA ASP A 118 -2.89 -5.33 -23.61
C ASP A 118 -1.63 -5.99 -23.03
N GLN A 119 -1.49 -6.01 -21.70
CA GLN A 119 -0.32 -6.52 -21.00
C GLN A 119 -0.74 -7.36 -19.79
N GLU A 120 0.14 -8.27 -19.35
CA GLU A 120 -0.08 -9.07 -18.13
C GLU A 120 0.34 -8.31 -16.88
N ILE A 121 1.43 -7.53 -16.99
CA ILE A 121 1.96 -6.63 -15.98
C ILE A 121 2.58 -5.39 -16.64
N HIS A 122 2.80 -4.34 -15.85
CA HIS A 122 3.71 -3.24 -16.19
C HIS A 122 4.52 -2.79 -14.97
N LYS A 123 5.74 -2.32 -15.22
CA LYS A 123 6.69 -1.84 -14.18
C LYS A 123 7.04 -0.36 -14.32
N GLN A 124 6.63 0.24 -15.44
CA GLN A 124 6.91 1.62 -15.78
C GLN A 124 5.74 2.21 -16.57
N VAL A 125 5.50 3.51 -16.40
CA VAL A 125 4.50 4.27 -17.17
C VAL A 125 5.04 5.61 -17.63
N GLN A 126 4.40 6.17 -18.67
CA GLN A 126 4.55 7.57 -19.01
C GLN A 126 3.59 8.41 -18.16
N GLU A 127 4.15 9.08 -17.15
CA GLU A 127 3.39 9.99 -16.30
C GLU A 127 3.16 11.36 -17.00
N ARG A 128 2.35 12.22 -16.37
CA ARG A 128 2.25 13.64 -16.69
C ARG A 128 3.62 14.33 -16.66
N GLU A 129 3.75 15.39 -17.45
CA GLU A 129 4.99 16.18 -17.55
C GLU A 129 5.42 16.71 -16.16
N ASN A 130 6.71 16.58 -15.84
CA ASN A 130 7.33 17.00 -14.57
C ASN A 130 6.87 16.26 -13.30
N TRP A 131 6.17 15.14 -13.41
CA TRP A 131 5.78 14.32 -12.25
C TRP A 131 6.82 13.29 -11.84
N CYS A 132 7.73 12.93 -12.76
CA CYS A 132 8.78 11.96 -12.49
C CYS A 132 10.13 12.65 -12.39
N THR A 133 10.79 12.44 -11.25
CA THR A 133 12.16 12.94 -11.02
C THR A 133 13.18 12.17 -11.86
N SER A 134 12.94 10.87 -12.07
CA SER A 134 13.68 10.02 -13.01
C SER A 134 12.78 8.89 -13.52
N PRO A 135 13.00 8.38 -14.75
CA PRO A 135 12.17 7.32 -15.33
C PRO A 135 12.13 6.02 -14.51
N GLN A 136 13.18 5.73 -13.74
CA GLN A 136 13.30 4.53 -12.90
C GLN A 136 12.86 4.76 -11.45
N LEU A 137 12.37 5.96 -11.13
CA LEU A 137 11.93 6.35 -9.80
C LEU A 137 10.41 6.55 -9.75
N PRO A 138 9.82 6.45 -8.55
CA PRO A 138 8.44 6.84 -8.34
C PRO A 138 8.14 8.27 -8.81
N PRO A 139 6.92 8.51 -9.30
CA PRO A 139 5.84 7.54 -9.49
C PRO A 139 5.93 6.77 -10.82
N CYS A 140 6.92 7.06 -11.69
CA CYS A 140 7.02 6.48 -13.04
C CYS A 140 7.37 4.98 -13.05
N ALA A 141 8.17 4.52 -12.10
CA ALA A 141 8.54 3.13 -11.91
C ALA A 141 8.85 2.87 -10.43
N GLY A 142 8.96 1.61 -10.02
CA GLY A 142 9.28 1.29 -8.61
C GLY A 142 8.21 1.81 -7.63
N PHE A 143 6.96 1.90 -8.07
CA PHE A 143 5.86 2.49 -7.31
C PHE A 143 4.69 1.53 -7.23
N VAL A 144 4.16 1.39 -6.02
CA VAL A 144 2.95 0.65 -5.68
C VAL A 144 2.20 1.52 -4.68
N GLU A 145 0.95 1.83 -4.97
CA GLU A 145 0.15 2.69 -4.11
C GLU A 145 -0.22 1.95 -2.83
N ILE A 146 -0.19 2.68 -1.70
CA ILE A 146 -0.48 2.13 -0.39
C ILE A 146 -1.90 1.56 -0.24
N MET A 147 -2.82 1.73 -1.20
CA MET A 147 -4.19 1.24 -1.14
C MET A 147 -4.30 -0.29 -1.24
N ALA A 148 -3.51 -0.92 -2.13
CA ALA A 148 -3.61 -2.34 -2.44
C ALA A 148 -2.25 -3.06 -2.57
N PRO A 149 -1.22 -2.73 -1.77
CA PRO A 149 0.08 -3.35 -1.91
C PRO A 149 0.05 -4.82 -1.48
N VAL A 150 0.90 -5.59 -2.14
CA VAL A 150 1.24 -6.98 -1.84
C VAL A 150 2.76 -7.05 -1.74
N PHE A 151 3.26 -7.61 -0.65
CA PHE A 151 4.69 -7.76 -0.39
C PHE A 151 5.05 -9.24 -0.31
N THR A 152 6.21 -9.62 -0.81
CA THR A 152 6.85 -10.86 -0.35
C THR A 152 7.21 -10.74 1.13
N ARG A 153 7.39 -11.88 1.80
CA ARG A 153 7.86 -11.93 3.19
C ARG A 153 9.11 -11.06 3.44
N ASN A 154 10.08 -11.11 2.53
CA ASN A 154 11.34 -10.37 2.65
C ASN A 154 11.12 -8.87 2.47
N ALA A 155 10.36 -8.46 1.44
CA ALA A 155 10.04 -7.06 1.22
C ALA A 155 9.21 -6.48 2.38
N TRP A 156 8.26 -7.26 2.92
CA TRP A 156 7.48 -6.86 4.10
C TRP A 156 8.36 -6.64 5.33
N ARG A 157 9.38 -7.47 5.56
CA ARG A 157 10.31 -7.29 6.68
C ARG A 157 10.96 -5.90 6.64
N CYS A 158 11.41 -5.45 5.46
CA CYS A 158 11.94 -4.10 5.30
C CYS A 158 10.85 -3.03 5.42
N ALA A 159 9.72 -3.17 4.71
CA ALA A 159 8.63 -2.20 4.72
C ALA A 159 8.08 -1.98 6.13
N TRP A 160 7.99 -3.04 6.94
CA TRP A 160 7.56 -2.97 8.33
C TRP A 160 8.48 -2.10 9.20
N HIS A 161 9.80 -2.14 8.98
CA HIS A 161 10.76 -1.28 9.68
C HIS A 161 10.70 0.17 9.19
N MET A 162 10.24 0.40 7.96
CA MET A 162 10.02 1.73 7.42
C MET A 162 8.79 2.41 8.03
N ILE A 163 7.72 1.66 8.33
CA ILE A 163 6.52 2.20 8.97
C ILE A 163 6.86 2.73 10.38
N GLN A 164 6.55 4.01 10.60
CA GLN A 164 6.79 4.72 11.86
C GLN A 164 5.66 4.48 12.87
N ASN A 165 5.99 4.28 14.14
CA ASN A 165 5.00 3.95 15.18
C ASN A 165 4.01 5.08 15.49
N ASP A 166 4.43 6.32 15.25
CA ASP A 166 3.72 7.57 15.54
C ASP A 166 3.02 8.19 14.32
N LEU A 167 3.39 7.79 13.10
CA LEU A 167 2.77 8.24 11.85
C LEU A 167 1.78 7.17 11.38
N VAL A 168 0.49 7.48 11.44
CA VAL A 168 -0.57 6.45 11.32
C VAL A 168 -1.12 6.36 9.90
N HIS A 169 -1.09 7.42 9.10
CA HIS A 169 -1.73 7.43 7.78
C HIS A 169 -0.93 6.74 6.68
N GLY A 170 0.39 6.64 6.83
CA GLY A 170 1.29 5.97 5.88
C GLY A 170 1.51 6.70 4.54
N TRP A 171 1.05 7.95 4.39
CA TRP A 171 1.33 8.76 3.19
C TRP A 171 2.84 8.95 3.02
N GLY A 172 3.33 8.72 1.79
CA GLY A 172 4.74 8.75 1.46
C GLY A 172 5.42 7.37 1.47
N LEU A 173 4.81 6.34 2.08
CA LEU A 173 5.36 4.98 2.05
C LEU A 173 5.47 4.44 0.61
N ASP A 174 4.47 4.69 -0.22
CA ASP A 174 4.40 4.36 -1.64
C ASP A 174 5.61 4.86 -2.46
N PHE A 175 6.19 6.00 -2.08
CA PHE A 175 7.40 6.55 -2.71
C PHE A 175 8.70 5.93 -2.21
N ASN A 176 8.65 5.23 -1.08
CA ASN A 176 9.85 4.83 -0.34
C ASN A 176 10.03 3.31 -0.23
N VAL A 177 8.95 2.51 -0.33
CA VAL A 177 9.01 1.03 -0.26
C VAL A 177 9.90 0.40 -1.32
N ARG A 178 10.20 1.10 -2.43
CA ARG A 178 11.19 0.64 -3.41
C ARG A 178 12.58 0.38 -2.85
N ARG A 179 12.92 1.02 -1.71
CA ARG A 179 14.20 0.81 -1.02
C ARG A 179 14.29 -0.58 -0.37
N CYS A 180 13.19 -1.33 -0.32
CA CYS A 180 13.13 -2.67 0.25
C CYS A 180 13.43 -3.79 -0.75
N VAL A 181 13.72 -3.45 -2.01
CA VAL A 181 13.97 -4.39 -3.09
C VAL A 181 14.99 -3.80 -4.08
N GLU A 182 15.82 -4.64 -4.68
CA GLU A 182 16.89 -4.20 -5.58
C GLU A 182 16.95 -5.07 -6.86
N PRO A 183 16.94 -4.47 -8.07
CA PRO A 183 16.61 -3.08 -8.37
C PRO A 183 15.10 -2.83 -8.31
N GLY A 184 14.68 -1.79 -7.58
CA GLY A 184 13.25 -1.57 -7.28
C GLY A 184 12.35 -1.38 -8.51
N HIS A 185 12.85 -0.77 -9.59
CA HIS A 185 12.06 -0.60 -10.82
C HIS A 185 11.85 -1.90 -11.62
N GLU A 186 12.62 -2.96 -11.34
CA GLU A 186 12.43 -4.28 -11.96
C GLU A 186 11.70 -5.25 -11.02
N LYS A 187 11.84 -5.08 -9.71
CA LYS A 187 11.23 -5.94 -8.69
C LYS A 187 9.86 -5.47 -8.23
N MET A 188 9.42 -4.30 -8.70
CA MET A 188 8.08 -3.78 -8.42
C MET A 188 7.25 -3.61 -9.68
N GLY A 189 5.94 -3.75 -9.55
CA GLY A 189 5.05 -3.57 -10.68
C GLY A 189 3.58 -3.77 -10.35
N VAL A 190 2.77 -3.55 -11.37
CA VAL A 190 1.33 -3.67 -11.34
C VAL A 190 0.90 -4.84 -12.21
N VAL A 191 -0.01 -5.67 -11.69
CA VAL A 191 -0.54 -6.83 -12.41
C VAL A 191 -1.84 -6.45 -13.11
N ASP A 192 -1.79 -6.32 -14.44
CA ASP A 192 -2.90 -5.85 -15.27
C ASP A 192 -3.95 -6.92 -15.55
N ALA A 193 -3.51 -8.18 -15.62
CA ALA A 193 -4.38 -9.33 -15.85
C ALA A 193 -5.29 -9.64 -14.65
N GLN A 194 -4.98 -9.12 -13.47
CA GLN A 194 -5.73 -9.30 -12.22
C GLN A 194 -5.99 -7.91 -11.63
N TRP A 195 -7.15 -7.34 -11.96
CA TRP A 195 -7.44 -5.94 -11.64
C TRP A 195 -8.59 -5.80 -10.65
N ILE A 196 -8.58 -4.66 -9.98
CA ILE A 196 -9.56 -4.24 -8.99
C ILE A 196 -10.21 -2.92 -9.43
N LYS A 197 -11.26 -2.51 -8.72
CA LYS A 197 -11.89 -1.19 -8.84
C LYS A 197 -11.71 -0.43 -7.53
N HIS A 198 -11.46 0.87 -7.62
CA HIS A 198 -11.47 1.74 -6.44
C HIS A 198 -12.82 2.44 -6.32
N HIS A 199 -13.57 2.18 -5.24
CA HIS A 199 -14.88 2.81 -5.04
C HIS A 199 -14.80 4.19 -4.37
N ALA A 200 -13.62 4.59 -3.87
CA ALA A 200 -13.35 5.87 -3.23
C ALA A 200 -14.37 6.22 -2.13
N ILE A 201 -14.67 5.25 -1.25
CA ILE A 201 -15.67 5.41 -0.19
C ILE A 201 -14.97 6.00 1.05
N PRO A 202 -15.30 7.22 1.50
CA PRO A 202 -14.63 7.81 2.65
C PRO A 202 -15.01 7.09 3.97
N THR A 203 -14.04 6.48 4.65
CA THR A 203 -14.29 5.67 5.86
C THR A 203 -13.78 6.27 7.18
N LEU A 204 -12.83 7.21 7.11
CA LEU A 204 -12.28 7.89 8.29
C LEU A 204 -13.09 9.10 8.76
N LEU A 205 -14.09 9.56 8.00
CA LEU A 205 -14.80 10.81 8.28
C LEU A 205 -15.73 10.77 9.51
N ASN A 206 -16.18 9.58 9.95
CA ASN A 206 -17.26 9.44 10.93
C ASN A 206 -16.83 8.85 12.30
N GLN A 207 -15.54 8.89 12.65
CA GLN A 207 -15.02 8.27 13.89
C GLN A 207 -14.90 9.23 15.09
N GLY A 208 -15.50 10.43 15.00
CA GLY A 208 -15.62 11.41 16.09
C GLY A 208 -16.95 11.30 16.84
N GLN A 209 -17.01 11.79 18.09
CA GLN A 209 -18.29 12.06 18.75
C GLN A 209 -19.07 13.08 17.89
N GLN A 210 -20.40 13.05 17.92
CA GLN A 210 -21.29 13.98 17.18
C GLN A 210 -21.13 15.47 17.56
N ASN A 211 -20.07 15.84 18.28
CA ASN A 211 -19.69 17.20 18.54
C ASN A 211 -18.49 17.54 17.67
N GLU A 212 -18.71 18.48 16.75
CA GLU A 212 -17.73 19.21 15.93
C GLU A 212 -17.14 18.48 14.72
N ASN A 213 -17.57 18.96 13.53
CA ASN A 213 -16.86 19.04 12.25
C ASN A 213 -15.41 18.51 12.23
N THR A 214 -15.18 17.20 12.31
CA THR A 214 -13.93 16.60 11.84
C THR A 214 -13.99 16.58 10.31
N SER A 215 -13.81 17.77 9.74
CA SER A 215 -13.87 17.96 8.29
C SER A 215 -12.83 17.06 7.61
N SER A 216 -13.16 16.53 6.44
CA SER A 216 -12.21 15.88 5.52
C SER A 216 -10.90 16.68 5.37
N THR A 217 -11.00 18.01 5.48
CA THR A 217 -9.86 18.94 5.51
C THR A 217 -8.91 18.69 6.68
N ALA A 218 -9.40 18.49 7.92
CA ALA A 218 -8.55 18.24 9.08
C ALA A 218 -7.75 16.94 8.95
N ILE A 219 -8.39 15.87 8.47
CA ILE A 219 -7.74 14.58 8.18
C ILE A 219 -6.68 14.78 7.10
N ARG A 220 -7.01 15.42 5.98
CA ARG A 220 -6.05 15.72 4.90
C ARG A 220 -4.88 16.58 5.36
N THR A 221 -5.12 17.57 6.21
CA THR A 221 -4.05 18.40 6.81
C THR A 221 -3.12 17.53 7.65
N ARG A 222 -3.66 16.64 8.49
CA ARG A 222 -2.86 15.70 9.27
C ARG A 222 -2.07 14.74 8.38
N CYS A 223 -2.68 14.18 7.34
CA CYS A 223 -1.97 13.30 6.39
C CYS A 223 -0.77 14.01 5.75
N ARG A 224 -0.92 15.28 5.34
CA ARG A 224 0.17 16.07 4.76
C ARG A 224 1.28 16.37 5.76
N LEU A 225 0.92 16.66 7.01
CA LEU A 225 1.90 16.88 8.08
C LEU A 225 2.69 15.60 8.37
N GLU A 226 2.01 14.47 8.52
CA GLU A 226 2.67 13.18 8.74
C GLU A 226 3.56 12.78 7.56
N TRP A 227 3.12 13.02 6.32
CA TRP A 227 3.95 12.78 5.14
C TRP A 227 5.21 13.65 5.14
N LYS A 228 5.09 14.96 5.41
CA LYS A 228 6.26 15.84 5.51
C LYS A 228 7.25 15.34 6.57
N MET A 229 6.77 14.96 7.76
CA MET A 229 7.63 14.40 8.81
C MET A 229 8.29 13.09 8.38
N PHE A 230 7.57 12.24 7.65
CA PHE A 230 8.12 10.99 7.12
C PHE A 230 9.25 11.26 6.12
N ASP A 231 9.06 12.17 5.17
CA ASP A 231 10.07 12.53 4.17
C ASP A 231 11.34 13.11 4.82
N GLU A 232 11.17 13.98 5.83
CA GLU A 232 12.29 14.53 6.61
C GLU A 232 13.09 13.41 7.29
N ARG A 233 12.41 12.47 7.97
CA ARG A 233 13.07 11.33 8.65
C ARG A 233 13.77 10.39 7.68
N VAL A 234 13.18 10.11 6.53
CA VAL A 234 13.81 9.28 5.50
C VAL A 234 15.07 9.97 4.96
N ALA A 235 15.01 11.27 4.67
CA ALA A 235 16.17 12.02 4.20
C ALA A 235 17.29 12.08 5.24
N GLU A 236 16.97 12.22 6.52
CA GLU A 236 17.94 12.15 7.63
C GLU A 236 18.58 10.76 7.74
N ALA A 237 17.78 9.70 7.67
CA ALA A 237 18.27 8.32 7.70
C ALA A 237 19.19 8.02 6.52
N GLU A 238 18.85 8.51 5.32
CA GLU A 238 19.68 8.37 4.12
C GLU A 238 21.02 9.10 4.31
N LYS A 239 21.01 10.36 4.77
CA LYS A 239 22.25 11.10 5.09
C LYS A 239 23.12 10.37 6.10
N ALA A 240 22.52 9.86 7.18
CA ALA A 240 23.24 9.12 8.22
C ALA A 240 23.86 7.83 7.67
N TYR A 241 23.15 7.11 6.80
CA TYR A 241 23.68 5.92 6.12
C TYR A 241 24.90 6.25 5.26
N TYR A 242 24.82 7.28 4.40
CA TYR A 242 25.95 7.70 3.57
C TYR A 242 27.17 8.09 4.41
N GLN A 243 26.97 8.83 5.50
CA GLN A 243 28.03 9.19 6.44
C GLN A 243 28.67 7.95 7.08
N LEU A 244 27.86 6.99 7.54
CA LEU A 244 28.34 5.75 8.15
C LEU A 244 29.13 4.88 7.16
N MET A 245 28.73 4.86 5.90
CA MET A 245 29.41 4.12 4.83
C MET A 245 30.64 4.86 4.28
N GLY A 246 30.90 6.10 4.71
CA GLY A 246 32.00 6.92 4.17
C GLY A 246 31.82 7.32 2.71
N ILE A 247 30.58 7.31 2.20
CA ILE A 247 30.26 7.64 0.81
C ILE A 247 29.70 9.08 0.76
N PRO A 248 30.12 9.93 -0.20
CA PRO A 248 29.54 11.25 -0.37
C PRO A 248 28.02 11.16 -0.58
N TYR A 249 27.26 11.93 0.21
CA TYR A 249 25.83 12.06 -0.01
C TYR A 249 25.58 12.72 -1.38
N PRO A 250 24.67 12.18 -2.22
CA PRO A 250 24.39 12.77 -3.53
C PRO A 250 23.91 14.21 -3.38
N SER A 251 24.67 15.17 -3.89
CA SER A 251 24.24 16.58 -3.89
C SER A 251 23.08 16.78 -4.87
N SER A 252 21.99 17.38 -4.43
CA SER A 252 20.80 17.69 -5.24
C SER A 252 21.01 18.81 -6.29
N ASN A 253 22.25 19.02 -6.76
CA ASN A 253 22.59 20.05 -7.74
C ASN A 253 23.31 19.41 -8.94
N SER A 254 22.51 18.90 -9.87
CA SER A 254 22.89 18.85 -11.29
C SER A 254 21.65 19.12 -12.14
N THR A 255 21.13 20.34 -12.06
CA THR A 255 20.57 20.95 -13.26
C THR A 255 21.70 21.02 -14.27
N ASN A 256 21.76 20.05 -15.19
CA ASN A 256 22.62 20.15 -16.36
C ASN A 256 22.11 21.31 -17.21
N THR A 257 22.62 22.50 -16.92
CA THR A 257 22.93 23.48 -17.96
C THR A 257 23.94 22.83 -18.89
N THR A 258 23.50 22.47 -20.08
CA THR A 258 24.38 22.36 -21.24
C THR A 258 23.69 23.02 -22.42
N ASN A 259 24.39 24.04 -22.91
CA ASN A 259 24.15 24.86 -24.09
C ASN A 259 23.80 24.07 -25.35
#